data_AF-A0A6A6JLJ9-F1
#
_entry.id   AF-A0A6A6JLJ9-F1
#
_cell.length_a   1.000
_cell.length_b   1.000
_cell.length_c   1.000
_cell.angle_alpha   90.00
_cell.angle_beta   90.00
_cell.angle_gamma   90.00
#
_symmetry.space_group_name_H-M   'P 1'
#
loop_
_entity.id
_entity.type
_entity.pdbx_description
1 polymer ?
#
loop_
_entity_poly.entity_id
_entity_poly.type
_entity_poly.pdbx_seq_one_letter_code
_entity_poly.pdbx_strand_id
1 'polypeptide(L)'
;MVNFNTLFVAASAVAGAFAAPTTTDLAKRDEHTLAVRAGTPSSTGWHNGFYYSWWTDGGSQVTYTNGPGGQYSIQWGSGGNFVGGKGWNPGSARTINYSGQYNPNGNSYLAVYGWTTNPLVEYYVVENFGTYNPSTGAQNKGSLNVDGGNYQLLQSTRYNAPSIEGTRTFNQYWSVRQNKRTGGSVNMGAHFNAWAQAGMRLGTHNYQIVATEGYFSSGSATITVYGP
;
A
#
# COMPACT_ATOMS: atom_id res chain seq x y z
N MET A 1 46.32 79.40 -26.28
CA MET A 1 45.68 80.44 -25.46
C MET A 1 44.21 80.41 -25.85
N VAL A 2 43.25 80.05 -25.01
CA VAL A 2 42.91 80.57 -23.68
C VAL A 2 42.24 79.44 -22.87
N ASN A 3 42.47 79.46 -21.56
CA ASN A 3 41.94 78.57 -20.53
C ASN A 3 40.67 79.20 -19.92
N PHE A 4 39.67 78.44 -19.44
CA PHE A 4 38.92 78.77 -18.21
C PHE A 4 38.00 77.63 -17.72
N ASN A 5 37.95 77.54 -16.40
CA ASN A 5 37.46 76.50 -15.49
C ASN A 5 35.93 76.33 -15.33
N THR A 6 35.58 75.17 -14.74
CA THR A 6 34.40 74.85 -13.88
C THR A 6 33.02 74.80 -14.57
N LEU A 7 32.09 73.89 -14.28
CA LEU A 7 31.65 73.33 -13.00
C LEU A 7 30.83 72.02 -13.24
N PHE A 8 30.86 71.09 -12.27
CA PHE A 8 30.04 69.86 -12.17
C PHE A 8 28.53 70.12 -12.29
N VAL A 9 27.78 69.25 -13.00
CA VAL A 9 26.49 68.67 -12.57
C VAL A 9 26.28 67.31 -13.25
N ALA A 10 26.24 66.23 -12.47
CA ALA A 10 25.72 64.93 -12.88
C ALA A 10 24.19 64.94 -12.71
N ALA A 11 23.45 64.65 -13.77
CA ALA A 11 22.00 64.46 -13.72
C ALA A 11 21.66 63.03 -14.18
N SER A 12 21.74 62.08 -13.25
CA SER A 12 21.16 60.74 -13.43
C SER A 12 19.66 60.83 -13.17
N ALA A 13 18.84 60.70 -14.21
CA ALA A 13 17.39 60.58 -14.06
C ALA A 13 17.05 59.24 -13.39
N VAL A 14 16.66 59.28 -12.13
CA VAL A 14 16.03 58.15 -11.43
C VAL A 14 14.54 58.17 -11.79
N ALA A 15 14.13 57.29 -12.69
CA ALA A 15 12.71 57.01 -12.90
C ALA A 15 12.20 56.17 -11.72
N GLY A 16 11.64 56.84 -10.71
CA GLY A 16 10.89 56.19 -9.63
C GLY A 16 9.55 55.69 -10.17
N ALA A 17 9.45 54.42 -10.52
CA ALA A 17 8.17 53.77 -10.70
C ALA A 17 7.57 53.47 -9.32
N PHE A 18 6.67 54.33 -8.86
CA PHE A 18 5.76 53.99 -7.76
C PHE A 18 4.72 53.00 -8.29
N ALA A 19 5.03 51.70 -8.22
CA ALA A 19 3.99 50.68 -8.27
C ALA A 19 3.36 50.59 -6.88
N ALA A 20 2.35 51.42 -6.61
CA ALA A 20 1.45 51.19 -5.49
C ALA A 20 0.72 49.85 -5.76
N PRO A 21 0.69 48.89 -4.82
CA PRO A 21 -0.13 47.70 -4.99
C PRO A 21 -1.60 48.15 -5.04
N THR A 22 -2.19 48.07 -6.23
CA THR A 22 -3.64 48.23 -6.40
C THR A 22 -4.31 47.11 -5.62
N THR A 23 -4.97 47.45 -4.52
CA THR A 23 -5.67 46.55 -3.60
C THR A 23 -6.98 45.97 -4.17
N THR A 24 -7.08 45.85 -5.50
CA THR A 24 -8.32 45.51 -6.21
C THR A 24 -8.22 44.27 -7.08
N ASP A 25 -7.19 43.44 -6.92
CA ASP A 25 -7.09 42.14 -7.62
C ASP A 25 -6.68 40.96 -6.69
N LEU A 26 -6.96 41.11 -5.39
CA LEU A 26 -6.85 40.02 -4.41
C LEU A 26 -8.19 39.30 -4.14
N ALA A 27 -9.24 39.62 -4.91
CA ALA A 27 -10.59 39.11 -4.71
C ALA A 27 -11.05 38.22 -5.86
N LYS A 28 -10.26 37.22 -6.25
CA LYS A 28 -10.73 36.01 -6.95
C LYS A 28 -9.67 34.91 -6.99
N ARG A 29 -9.11 34.56 -5.84
CA ARG A 29 -8.75 33.16 -5.62
C ARG A 29 -10.00 32.54 -5.04
N ASP A 30 -10.66 31.69 -5.83
CA ASP A 30 -11.64 30.73 -5.32
C ASP A 30 -11.14 30.21 -3.98
N GLU A 31 -12.05 30.09 -3.01
CA GLU A 31 -11.77 29.30 -1.82
C GLU A 31 -11.37 27.91 -2.31
N HIS A 32 -10.07 27.71 -2.44
CA HIS A 32 -9.45 26.42 -2.49
C HIS A 32 -9.76 25.85 -1.11
N THR A 33 -10.94 25.25 -0.99
CA THR A 33 -11.21 24.21 -0.02
C THR A 33 -9.92 23.41 0.02
N LEU A 34 -9.19 23.53 1.13
CA LEU A 34 -8.03 22.71 1.35
C LEU A 34 -8.62 21.31 1.39
N ALA A 35 -8.59 20.61 0.25
CA ALA A 35 -8.98 19.22 0.21
C ALA A 35 -8.22 18.56 1.35
N VAL A 36 -8.96 17.93 2.26
CA VAL A 36 -8.36 17.15 3.35
C VAL A 36 -7.29 16.29 2.70
N ARG A 37 -6.03 16.40 3.15
CA ARG A 37 -4.96 15.57 2.58
C ARG A 37 -5.32 14.12 2.88
N ALA A 38 -5.88 13.43 1.88
CA ALA A 38 -6.02 11.98 1.89
C ALA A 38 -4.62 11.42 2.13
N GLY A 39 -4.46 10.60 3.18
CA GLY A 39 -3.18 10.42 3.89
C GLY A 39 -1.94 10.18 3.02
N THR A 40 -1.38 8.95 2.96
CA THR A 40 -0.24 8.67 2.09
C THR A 40 -0.75 8.30 0.68
N PRO A 41 -0.35 8.99 -0.41
CA PRO A 41 -0.76 8.61 -1.77
C PRO A 41 -0.25 7.22 -2.19
N SER A 42 -1.06 6.49 -2.97
CA SER A 42 -0.67 5.20 -3.54
C SER A 42 0.67 5.28 -4.27
N SER A 43 1.58 4.36 -3.97
CA SER A 43 2.89 4.25 -4.63
C SER A 43 3.49 2.87 -4.43
N THR A 44 4.43 2.51 -5.28
CA THR A 44 5.27 1.32 -5.14
C THR A 44 6.72 1.70 -5.33
N GLY A 45 7.63 0.85 -4.87
CA GLY A 45 9.06 1.10 -5.05
C GLY A 45 9.92 0.23 -4.17
N TRP A 46 11.16 0.68 -3.96
CA TRP A 46 12.14 0.00 -3.11
C TRP A 46 12.54 0.91 -1.95
N HIS A 47 12.64 0.33 -0.75
CA HIS A 47 13.07 1.03 0.44
C HIS A 47 13.89 0.10 1.33
N ASN A 48 15.16 0.46 1.59
CA ASN A 48 16.10 -0.34 2.40
C ASN A 48 16.21 -1.80 1.96
N GLY A 49 16.24 -2.06 0.64
CA GLY A 49 16.39 -3.41 0.08
C GLY A 49 15.09 -4.21 -0.05
N PHE A 50 13.96 -3.69 0.40
CA PHE A 50 12.65 -4.34 0.27
C PHE A 50 11.80 -3.65 -0.77
N TYR A 51 11.06 -4.43 -1.55
CA TYR A 51 9.96 -3.90 -2.35
C TYR A 51 8.82 -3.50 -1.42
N TYR A 52 8.16 -2.38 -1.71
CA TYR A 52 6.92 -2.00 -1.07
C TYR A 52 5.83 -1.76 -2.10
N SER A 53 4.61 -2.09 -1.71
CA SER A 53 3.40 -1.68 -2.43
C SER A 53 2.45 -1.04 -1.43
N TRP A 54 1.92 0.12 -1.80
CA TRP A 54 0.93 0.85 -1.04
C TRP A 54 -0.17 1.32 -1.99
N TRP A 55 -1.40 0.87 -1.74
CA TRP A 55 -2.58 1.26 -2.49
C TRP A 55 -3.70 1.67 -1.54
N THR A 56 -4.39 2.77 -1.85
CA THR A 56 -5.61 3.22 -1.22
C THR A 56 -6.59 3.75 -2.27
N ASP A 57 -7.89 3.58 -2.02
CA ASP A 57 -8.95 4.22 -2.81
C ASP A 57 -9.17 5.70 -2.45
N GLY A 58 -8.46 6.22 -1.44
CA GLY A 58 -8.58 7.59 -0.95
C GLY A 58 -9.81 7.85 -0.06
N GLY A 59 -10.63 6.84 0.22
CA GLY A 59 -11.84 6.97 1.04
C GLY A 59 -11.56 7.02 2.56
N SER A 60 -10.41 6.51 3.00
CA SER A 60 -9.95 6.57 4.39
C SER A 60 -8.82 7.59 4.57
N GLN A 61 -8.80 8.28 5.72
CA GLN A 61 -7.59 8.94 6.18
C GLN A 61 -6.61 7.87 6.68
N VAL A 62 -5.67 7.48 5.82
CA VAL A 62 -4.68 6.45 6.12
C VAL A 62 -3.26 6.90 5.84
N THR A 63 -2.38 6.74 6.83
CA THR A 63 -0.95 7.04 6.71
C THR A 63 -0.18 5.73 6.65
N TYR A 64 0.50 5.50 5.52
CA TYR A 64 1.51 4.47 5.35
C TYR A 64 2.90 5.08 5.47
N THR A 65 3.76 4.46 6.27
CA THR A 65 5.15 4.89 6.47
C THR A 65 6.10 3.70 6.31
N ASN A 66 7.10 3.86 5.45
CA ASN A 66 8.23 2.94 5.40
C ASN A 66 9.16 3.17 6.60
N GLY A 67 9.44 2.11 7.36
CA GLY A 67 10.43 2.09 8.44
C GLY A 67 11.78 1.51 8.00
N PRO A 68 12.76 1.39 8.93
CA PRO A 68 14.07 0.77 8.67
C PRO A 68 13.93 -0.69 8.21
N GLY A 69 14.84 -1.15 7.35
CA GLY A 69 14.81 -2.50 6.78
C GLY A 69 13.44 -2.85 6.20
N GLY A 70 12.91 -4.01 6.58
CA GLY A 70 11.60 -4.50 6.15
C GLY A 70 10.42 -4.02 6.99
N GLN A 71 10.61 -3.03 7.88
CA GLN A 71 9.52 -2.46 8.66
C GLN A 71 8.64 -1.52 7.84
N TYR A 72 7.32 -1.58 8.04
CA TYR A 72 6.38 -0.53 7.68
C TYR A 72 5.36 -0.33 8.83
N SER A 73 4.74 0.85 8.87
CA SER A 73 3.62 1.14 9.78
C SER A 73 2.45 1.75 9.04
N ILE A 74 1.23 1.40 9.45
CA ILE A 74 -0.02 1.95 8.92
C ILE A 74 -0.90 2.37 10.09
N GLN A 75 -1.41 3.60 10.02
CA GLN A 75 -2.47 4.09 10.89
C GLN A 75 -3.64 4.52 10.00
N TRP A 76 -4.84 4.01 10.26
CA TRP A 76 -6.00 4.29 9.40
C TRP A 76 -7.26 4.62 10.18
N GLY A 77 -8.09 5.49 9.59
CA GLY A 77 -9.47 5.75 9.97
C GLY A 77 -10.46 4.95 9.13
N SER A 78 -11.75 5.08 9.45
CA SER A 78 -12.83 4.43 8.68
C SER A 78 -13.12 5.14 7.36
N GLY A 79 -13.82 4.45 6.44
CA GLY A 79 -14.43 5.05 5.25
C GLY A 79 -13.93 4.58 3.89
N GLY A 80 -12.91 3.72 3.81
CA GLY A 80 -12.37 3.25 2.51
C GLY A 80 -11.66 1.91 2.58
N ASN A 81 -10.97 1.59 1.49
CA ASN A 81 -10.14 0.42 1.33
C ASN A 81 -8.68 0.78 1.08
N PHE A 82 -7.76 0.00 1.64
CA PHE A 82 -6.34 0.08 1.35
C PHE A 82 -5.68 -1.29 1.52
N VAL A 83 -4.58 -1.49 0.82
CA VAL A 83 -3.69 -2.64 1.03
C VAL A 83 -2.25 -2.19 0.85
N GLY A 84 -1.38 -2.58 1.77
CA GLY A 84 0.05 -2.39 1.54
C GLY A 84 0.95 -2.94 2.62
N GLY A 85 2.23 -2.92 2.30
CA GLY A 85 3.27 -3.54 3.10
C GLY A 85 4.58 -3.72 2.33
N LYS A 86 5.45 -4.59 2.82
CA LYS A 86 6.80 -4.83 2.30
C LYS A 86 7.07 -6.28 1.96
N GLY A 87 8.04 -6.51 1.08
CA GLY A 87 8.48 -7.84 0.65
C GLY A 87 9.37 -7.75 -0.59
N TRP A 88 8.95 -8.43 -1.66
CA TRP A 88 9.76 -8.65 -2.85
C TRP A 88 8.96 -8.48 -4.14
N ASN A 89 9.67 -8.12 -5.20
CA ASN A 89 9.18 -8.20 -6.56
C ASN A 89 10.35 -8.68 -7.47
N PRO A 90 10.29 -9.89 -8.06
CA PRO A 90 9.16 -10.82 -8.05
C PRO A 90 9.02 -11.63 -6.75
N GLY A 91 7.81 -12.17 -6.55
CA GLY A 91 7.47 -13.18 -5.56
C GLY A 91 8.15 -14.53 -5.84
N SER A 92 8.24 -15.38 -4.82
CA SER A 92 8.72 -16.76 -4.99
C SER A 92 8.18 -17.67 -3.88
N ALA A 93 8.53 -18.96 -3.93
CA ALA A 93 8.20 -19.96 -2.93
C ALA A 93 9.02 -19.84 -1.62
N ARG A 94 9.57 -18.66 -1.33
CA ARG A 94 10.42 -18.40 -0.15
C ARG A 94 9.63 -18.55 1.16
N THR A 95 10.32 -18.95 2.22
CA THR A 95 9.79 -18.80 3.58
C THR A 95 9.92 -17.35 4.01
N ILE A 96 8.82 -16.74 4.42
CA ILE A 96 8.77 -15.34 4.86
C ILE A 96 8.68 -15.32 6.38
N ASN A 97 9.64 -14.68 7.03
CA ASN A 97 9.60 -14.44 8.46
C ASN A 97 9.12 -13.01 8.70
N TYR A 98 8.21 -12.81 9.64
CA TYR A 98 7.76 -11.48 10.00
C TYR A 98 7.36 -11.41 11.48
N SER A 99 7.34 -10.20 12.03
CA SER A 99 6.82 -9.94 13.37
C SER A 99 6.20 -8.55 13.44
N GLY A 100 5.51 -8.23 14.53
CA GLY A 100 5.02 -6.88 14.74
C GLY A 100 3.76 -6.82 15.57
N GLN A 101 3.08 -5.69 15.47
CA GLN A 101 1.79 -5.45 16.10
C GLN A 101 0.73 -5.19 15.02
N TYR A 102 -0.46 -5.71 15.26
CA TYR A 102 -1.60 -5.60 14.38
C TYR A 102 -2.85 -5.45 15.23
N ASN A 103 -3.39 -4.22 15.27
CA ASN A 103 -4.45 -3.80 16.16
C ASN A 103 -5.63 -3.24 15.35
N PRO A 104 -6.35 -4.10 14.60
CA PRO A 104 -7.51 -3.65 13.84
C PRO A 104 -8.70 -3.39 14.77
N ASN A 105 -9.49 -2.38 14.42
CA ASN A 105 -10.82 -2.12 14.94
C ASN A 105 -11.83 -2.18 13.78
N GLY A 106 -12.31 -3.39 13.49
CA GLY A 106 -13.24 -3.68 12.39
C GLY A 106 -12.66 -4.66 11.38
N ASN A 107 -13.11 -4.57 10.12
CA ASN A 107 -12.69 -5.46 9.04
C ASN A 107 -11.29 -5.07 8.51
N SER A 108 -10.33 -5.98 8.66
CA SER A 108 -8.95 -5.79 8.26
C SER A 108 -8.25 -7.14 8.20
N TYR A 109 -7.21 -7.27 7.37
CA TYR A 109 -6.42 -8.49 7.18
C TYR A 109 -4.94 -8.22 7.39
N LEU A 110 -4.24 -9.21 7.98
CA LEU A 110 -2.79 -9.33 7.98
C LEU A 110 -2.44 -10.63 7.26
N ALA A 111 -1.78 -10.51 6.12
CA ALA A 111 -1.55 -11.64 5.22
C ALA A 111 -0.23 -11.53 4.48
N VAL A 112 0.34 -12.67 4.06
CA VAL A 112 1.20 -12.64 2.88
C VAL A 112 0.29 -12.51 1.66
N TYR A 113 0.52 -11.47 0.88
CA TYR A 113 -0.31 -11.03 -0.23
C TYR A 113 0.53 -10.90 -1.50
N GLY A 114 -0.01 -11.27 -2.65
CA GLY A 114 0.69 -11.05 -3.90
C GLY A 114 -0.12 -11.41 -5.12
N TRP A 115 0.52 -11.26 -6.27
CA TRP A 115 -0.10 -11.47 -7.57
C TRP A 115 0.72 -12.40 -8.46
N THR A 116 0.03 -13.09 -9.34
CA THR A 116 0.63 -13.73 -10.51
C THR A 116 -0.07 -13.28 -11.78
N THR A 117 0.63 -13.40 -12.91
CA THR A 117 0.13 -13.07 -14.26
C THR A 117 0.18 -14.33 -15.13
N ASN A 118 -0.74 -14.46 -16.09
CA ASN A 118 -0.86 -15.63 -16.96
C ASN A 118 -0.83 -17.00 -16.23
N PRO A 119 -1.87 -17.35 -15.43
CA PRO A 119 -3.11 -16.62 -15.22
C PRO A 119 -2.99 -15.44 -14.23
N LEU A 120 -3.87 -14.44 -14.36
CA LEU A 120 -4.01 -13.38 -13.37
C LEU A 120 -4.67 -13.94 -12.11
N VAL A 121 -3.92 -13.93 -11.01
CA VAL A 121 -4.38 -14.41 -9.69
C VAL A 121 -3.90 -13.46 -8.62
N GLU A 122 -4.82 -13.07 -7.74
CA GLU A 122 -4.52 -12.43 -6.48
C GLU A 122 -4.52 -13.50 -5.38
N TYR A 123 -3.53 -13.55 -4.51
CA TYR A 123 -3.47 -14.58 -3.48
C TYR A 123 -3.18 -14.01 -2.10
N TYR A 124 -3.72 -14.70 -1.10
CA TYR A 124 -3.61 -14.38 0.31
C TYR A 124 -3.28 -15.63 1.14
N VAL A 125 -2.26 -15.52 1.99
CA VAL A 125 -2.08 -16.38 3.16
C VAL A 125 -2.37 -15.54 4.39
N VAL A 126 -3.60 -15.63 4.88
CA VAL A 126 -4.15 -14.79 5.97
C VAL A 126 -3.75 -15.38 7.31
N GLU A 127 -2.93 -14.61 8.04
CA GLU A 127 -2.39 -14.98 9.35
C GLU A 127 -3.26 -14.45 10.50
N ASN A 128 -3.83 -13.26 10.30
CA ASN A 128 -4.77 -12.63 11.23
C ASN A 128 -5.80 -11.81 10.46
N PHE A 129 -6.97 -11.62 11.06
CA PHE A 129 -8.01 -10.74 10.54
C PHE A 129 -8.82 -10.17 11.70
N GLY A 130 -9.46 -9.03 11.48
CA GLY A 130 -10.32 -8.38 12.47
C GLY A 130 -11.67 -9.09 12.64
N THR A 131 -12.75 -8.33 12.49
CA THR A 131 -14.11 -8.82 12.79
C THR A 131 -14.72 -9.71 11.70
N TYR A 132 -14.11 -9.78 10.51
CA TYR A 132 -14.66 -10.48 9.35
C TYR A 132 -13.63 -11.41 8.71
N ASN A 133 -14.03 -12.66 8.45
CA ASN A 133 -13.19 -13.60 7.73
C ASN A 133 -13.23 -13.27 6.22
N PRO A 134 -12.09 -12.92 5.59
CA PRO A 134 -12.04 -12.48 4.19
C PRO A 134 -12.55 -13.50 3.19
N SER A 135 -12.50 -14.80 3.51
CA SER A 135 -12.88 -15.87 2.58
C SER A 135 -14.35 -16.30 2.70
N THR A 136 -15.18 -15.51 3.37
CA THR A 136 -16.61 -15.81 3.51
C THR A 136 -17.26 -15.86 2.12
N GLY A 137 -17.97 -16.97 1.82
CA GLY A 137 -18.59 -17.20 0.51
C GLY A 137 -17.64 -17.76 -0.57
N ALA A 138 -16.35 -17.94 -0.27
CA ALA A 138 -15.43 -18.61 -1.19
C ALA A 138 -15.64 -20.14 -1.19
N GLN A 139 -15.35 -20.77 -2.33
CA GLN A 139 -15.42 -22.23 -2.48
C GLN A 139 -14.32 -22.87 -1.62
N ASN A 140 -14.69 -23.82 -0.76
CA ASN A 140 -13.71 -24.62 -0.02
C ASN A 140 -12.98 -25.59 -0.97
N LYS A 141 -11.65 -25.59 -0.90
CA LYS A 141 -10.74 -26.36 -1.75
C LYS A 141 -9.90 -27.36 -0.95
N GLY A 142 -10.05 -27.40 0.37
CA GLY A 142 -9.35 -28.30 1.28
C GLY A 142 -8.71 -27.58 2.45
N SER A 143 -7.70 -28.20 3.05
CA SER A 143 -6.93 -27.62 4.14
C SER A 143 -5.44 -27.98 4.04
N LEU A 144 -4.61 -27.22 4.73
CA LEU A 144 -3.16 -27.40 4.81
C LEU A 144 -2.73 -27.23 6.27
N ASN A 145 -1.96 -28.18 6.81
CA ASN A 145 -1.28 -28.01 8.09
C ASN A 145 0.20 -27.72 7.84
N VAL A 146 0.65 -26.53 8.20
CA VAL A 146 2.03 -26.05 8.03
C VAL A 146 2.33 -24.96 9.06
N ASP A 147 3.61 -24.77 9.41
CA ASP A 147 4.05 -23.70 10.31
C ASP A 147 3.28 -23.66 11.66
N GLY A 148 2.91 -24.85 12.16
CA GLY A 148 2.15 -25.02 13.41
C GLY A 148 0.70 -24.52 13.35
N GLY A 149 0.11 -24.41 12.16
CA GLY A 149 -1.26 -23.95 11.96
C GLY A 149 -2.01 -24.74 10.89
N ASN A 150 -3.31 -24.89 11.10
CA ASN A 150 -4.21 -25.36 10.05
C ASN A 150 -4.76 -24.17 9.27
N TYR A 151 -4.70 -24.24 7.95
CA TYR A 151 -5.23 -23.27 7.02
C TYR A 151 -6.35 -23.89 6.22
N GLN A 152 -7.45 -23.17 6.07
CA GLN A 152 -8.47 -23.53 5.10
C GLN A 152 -8.05 -22.97 3.74
N LEU A 153 -8.12 -23.79 2.69
CA LEU A 153 -7.83 -23.40 1.31
C LEU A 153 -9.13 -23.02 0.62
N LEU A 154 -9.23 -21.82 0.05
CA LEU A 154 -10.44 -21.36 -0.61
C LEU A 154 -10.15 -20.65 -1.93
N GLN A 155 -11.15 -20.62 -2.80
CA GLN A 155 -11.10 -19.92 -4.08
C GLN A 155 -12.37 -19.09 -4.29
N SER A 156 -12.19 -17.85 -4.73
CA SER A 156 -13.28 -16.99 -5.21
C SER A 156 -12.90 -16.39 -6.57
N THR A 157 -13.88 -15.81 -7.25
CA THR A 157 -13.66 -15.07 -8.50
C THR A 157 -14.09 -13.63 -8.31
N ARG A 158 -13.22 -12.70 -8.71
CA ARG A 158 -13.52 -11.27 -8.80
C ARG A 158 -13.89 -10.96 -10.25
N TYR A 159 -15.06 -10.36 -10.46
CA TYR A 159 -15.55 -9.98 -11.79
C TYR A 159 -15.38 -8.49 -12.00
N ASN A 160 -14.77 -8.09 -13.12
CA ASN A 160 -14.57 -6.69 -13.51
C ASN A 160 -14.02 -5.81 -12.37
N ALA A 161 -13.03 -6.33 -11.64
CA ALA A 161 -12.47 -5.67 -10.47
C ALA A 161 -11.10 -5.05 -10.78
N PRO A 162 -10.66 -4.04 -10.02
CA PRO A 162 -9.29 -3.52 -10.09
C PRO A 162 -8.24 -4.62 -9.86
N SER A 163 -7.12 -4.55 -10.58
CA SER A 163 -5.99 -5.46 -10.46
C SER A 163 -4.69 -4.78 -10.89
N ILE A 164 -3.56 -5.50 -10.79
CA ILE A 164 -2.26 -5.05 -11.31
C ILE A 164 -2.24 -4.90 -12.85
N GLU A 165 -3.25 -5.39 -13.56
CA GLU A 165 -3.41 -5.24 -15.02
C GLU A 165 -4.61 -4.34 -15.38
N GLY A 166 -5.08 -3.51 -14.43
CA GLY A 166 -6.29 -2.71 -14.57
C GLY A 166 -7.56 -3.53 -14.29
N THR A 167 -8.71 -3.11 -14.82
CA THR A 167 -9.97 -3.82 -14.60
C THR A 167 -9.97 -5.17 -15.31
N ARG A 168 -10.10 -6.26 -14.56
CA ARG A 168 -10.07 -7.64 -15.05
C ARG A 168 -11.03 -8.54 -14.27
N THR A 169 -11.29 -9.73 -14.82
CA THR A 169 -11.86 -10.85 -14.09
C THR A 169 -10.74 -11.83 -13.76
N PHE A 170 -10.60 -12.19 -12.48
CA PHE A 170 -9.49 -13.01 -11.99
C PHE A 170 -9.91 -13.85 -10.78
N ASN A 171 -9.12 -14.88 -10.50
CA ASN A 171 -9.34 -15.69 -9.30
C ASN A 171 -8.58 -15.11 -8.10
N GLN A 172 -9.18 -15.26 -6.93
CA GLN A 172 -8.53 -15.06 -5.65
C GLN A 172 -8.30 -16.39 -4.96
N TYR A 173 -7.06 -16.62 -4.52
CA TYR A 173 -6.67 -17.82 -3.78
C TYR A 173 -6.40 -17.47 -2.32
N TRP A 174 -6.96 -18.27 -1.42
CA TRP A 174 -6.91 -18.02 0.01
C TRP A 174 -6.33 -19.23 0.74
N SER A 175 -5.41 -18.98 1.66
CA SER A 175 -5.13 -19.84 2.81
C SER A 175 -5.47 -19.04 4.05
N VAL A 176 -6.52 -19.41 4.79
CA VAL A 176 -6.93 -18.67 5.99
C VAL A 176 -6.62 -19.50 7.23
N ARG A 177 -5.74 -18.97 8.09
CA ARG A 177 -5.35 -19.64 9.33
C ARG A 177 -6.55 -19.73 10.29
N GLN A 178 -6.81 -20.92 10.82
CA GLN A 178 -7.94 -21.14 11.73
C GLN A 178 -7.71 -20.49 13.10
N ASN A 179 -6.46 -20.53 13.59
CA ASN A 179 -6.06 -19.85 14.81
C ASN A 179 -5.26 -18.60 14.41
N LYS A 180 -5.78 -17.41 14.71
CA LYS A 180 -5.12 -16.14 14.34
C LYS A 180 -3.76 -15.99 15.02
N ARG A 181 -2.76 -15.47 14.31
CA ARG A 181 -1.46 -15.07 14.89
C ARG A 181 -0.91 -13.81 14.24
N THR A 182 -0.10 -13.07 14.99
CA THR A 182 0.62 -11.90 14.47
C THR A 182 2.11 -12.15 14.62
N GLY A 183 2.74 -12.66 13.57
CA GLY A 183 4.16 -12.98 13.51
C GLY A 183 4.45 -14.47 13.44
N GLY A 184 5.58 -14.79 12.82
CA GLY A 184 6.04 -16.16 12.59
C GLY A 184 6.65 -16.35 11.20
N SER A 185 6.88 -17.61 10.86
CA SER A 185 7.34 -18.05 9.54
C SER A 185 6.14 -18.50 8.69
N VAL A 186 6.11 -18.11 7.43
CA VAL A 186 5.13 -18.54 6.42
C VAL A 186 5.86 -19.22 5.27
N ASN A 187 5.72 -20.53 5.15
CA ASN A 187 6.32 -21.33 4.10
C ASN A 187 5.49 -21.24 2.80
N MET A 188 5.78 -20.24 1.96
CA MET A 188 4.99 -20.01 0.73
C MET A 188 5.03 -21.17 -0.24
N GLY A 189 6.14 -21.93 -0.29
CA GLY A 189 6.23 -23.14 -1.11
C GLY A 189 5.18 -24.19 -0.72
N ALA A 190 4.92 -24.38 0.57
CA ALA A 190 3.89 -25.29 1.04
C ALA A 190 2.48 -24.84 0.63
N HIS A 191 2.18 -23.54 0.77
CA HIS A 191 0.89 -22.98 0.33
C HIS A 191 0.69 -23.12 -1.18
N PHE A 192 1.71 -22.79 -1.97
CA PHE A 192 1.64 -22.89 -3.43
C PHE A 192 1.46 -24.34 -3.90
N ASN A 193 2.15 -25.28 -3.27
CA ASN A 193 1.98 -26.71 -3.56
C ASN A 193 0.58 -27.21 -3.20
N ALA A 194 0.04 -26.81 -2.05
CA ALA A 194 -1.30 -27.20 -1.62
C ALA A 194 -2.38 -26.62 -2.54
N TRP A 195 -2.24 -25.36 -2.96
CA TRP A 195 -3.12 -24.76 -3.98
C TRP A 195 -3.05 -25.51 -5.30
N ALA A 196 -1.84 -25.82 -5.80
CA ALA A 196 -1.67 -26.58 -7.04
C ALA A 196 -2.35 -27.96 -6.97
N GLN A 197 -2.21 -28.69 -5.85
CA GLN A 197 -2.87 -29.97 -5.60
C GLN A 197 -4.40 -29.85 -5.57
N ALA A 198 -4.93 -28.71 -5.12
CA ALA A 198 -6.36 -28.40 -5.13
C ALA A 198 -6.87 -27.86 -6.50
N GLY A 199 -6.02 -27.83 -7.54
CA GLY A 199 -6.34 -27.33 -8.87
C GLY A 199 -6.30 -25.79 -8.99
N MET A 200 -5.74 -25.09 -8.01
CA MET A 200 -5.59 -23.63 -7.97
C MET A 200 -4.20 -23.26 -8.52
N ARG A 201 -4.07 -23.17 -9.84
CA ARG A 201 -2.77 -22.96 -10.52
C ARG A 201 -2.36 -21.50 -10.51
N LEU A 202 -1.16 -21.22 -10.01
CA LEU A 202 -0.52 -19.91 -10.08
C LEU A 202 0.16 -19.69 -11.44
N GLY A 203 0.26 -18.41 -11.85
CA GLY A 203 1.01 -17.97 -13.02
C GLY A 203 2.44 -17.52 -12.71
N THR A 204 2.99 -16.66 -13.56
CA THR A 204 4.27 -15.98 -13.31
C THR A 204 4.15 -14.96 -12.20
N HIS A 205 4.99 -15.07 -11.17
CA HIS A 205 4.94 -14.17 -10.01
C HIS A 205 5.21 -12.71 -10.38
N ASN A 206 4.32 -11.83 -9.91
CA ASN A 206 4.56 -10.40 -9.75
C ASN A 206 5.01 -10.13 -8.29
N TYR A 207 4.63 -9.03 -7.64
CA TYR A 207 5.07 -8.78 -6.26
C TYR A 207 4.45 -9.73 -5.21
N GLN A 208 5.14 -9.86 -4.08
CA GLN A 208 4.73 -10.59 -2.89
C GLN A 208 5.18 -9.83 -1.64
N ILE A 209 4.24 -9.45 -0.79
CA ILE A 209 4.48 -8.63 0.42
C ILE A 209 3.76 -9.24 1.63
N VAL A 210 4.26 -8.96 2.84
CA VAL A 210 3.42 -9.05 4.03
C VAL A 210 2.61 -7.76 4.08
N ALA A 211 1.31 -7.87 3.91
CA ALA A 211 0.40 -6.75 3.78
C ALA A 211 -0.53 -6.62 4.98
N THR A 212 -0.86 -5.37 5.28
CA THR A 212 -2.04 -5.03 6.06
C THR A 212 -3.07 -4.43 5.11
N GLU A 213 -4.29 -4.93 5.17
CA GLU A 213 -5.44 -4.43 4.42
C GLU A 213 -6.52 -3.99 5.39
N GLY A 214 -7.18 -2.87 5.13
CA GLY A 214 -8.28 -2.37 5.95
C GLY A 214 -9.44 -1.96 5.07
N TYR A 215 -10.65 -2.38 5.47
CA TYR A 215 -11.88 -2.14 4.71
C TYR A 215 -12.95 -1.56 5.63
N PHE A 216 -13.34 -0.30 5.42
CA PHE A 216 -14.36 0.41 6.20
C PHE A 216 -14.18 0.21 7.72
N SER A 217 -12.94 0.32 8.19
CA SER A 217 -12.52 0.04 9.56
C SER A 217 -11.48 1.05 10.02
N SER A 218 -11.07 0.99 11.28
CA SER A 218 -9.96 1.80 11.80
C SER A 218 -8.91 0.89 12.44
N GLY A 219 -7.72 1.40 12.73
CA GLY A 219 -6.72 0.62 13.45
C GLY A 219 -5.29 1.05 13.19
N SER A 220 -4.37 0.23 13.68
CA SER A 220 -2.94 0.40 13.47
C SER A 220 -2.21 -0.92 13.24
N ALA A 221 -1.13 -0.87 12.47
CA ALA A 221 -0.23 -1.98 12.28
C ALA A 221 1.21 -1.47 12.21
N THR A 222 2.16 -2.19 12.81
CA THR A 222 3.60 -2.01 12.59
C THR A 222 4.18 -3.39 12.39
N ILE A 223 4.61 -3.69 11.18
CA ILE A 223 5.04 -5.02 10.77
C ILE A 223 6.46 -4.92 10.24
N THR A 224 7.31 -5.82 10.69
CA THR A 224 8.68 -6.02 10.19
C THR A 224 8.72 -7.32 9.42
N VAL A 225 9.01 -7.21 8.13
CA VAL A 225 9.35 -8.36 7.28
C VAL A 225 10.85 -8.60 7.37
N TYR A 226 11.24 -9.82 7.67
CA TYR A 226 12.63 -10.23 7.67
C TYR A 226 12.98 -10.77 6.28
N GLY A 227 14.06 -10.24 5.74
CA GLY A 227 14.54 -10.52 4.40
C GLY A 227 15.73 -9.61 4.11
N PRO A 228 16.28 -9.79 2.90
CA PRO A 228 17.59 -10.44 2.73
C PRO A 228 18.63 -10.08 3.81
#